data_AF-A0A956Y0P7-F1
#
_entry.id   AF-A0A956Y0P7-F1
#
_cell.length_a   1.000
_cell.length_b   1.000
_cell.length_c   1.000
_cell.angle_alpha   90.00
_cell.angle_beta   90.00
_cell.angle_gamma   90.00
#
_symmetry.space_group_name_H-M   'P 1'
#
loop_
_entity.id
_entity.type
_entity.pdbx_description
1 polymer ?
#
loop_
_entity_poly.entity_id
_entity_poly.type
_entity_poly.pdbx_seq_one_letter_code
_entity_poly.pdbx_strand_id
1 'polypeptide(L)'
;MRSKITAVCLMLIVSLVGATGILMAQDATETPTPEPEMPTLVGVTWQWEYFADAMQETEVPTPPDYTITFTDEETFQAKADCNHVLGTYTVDEDANTISILPGPMTLALCPGESFGNDFVNHLAEVVTYSFTEDNELLLEAPVDTGTMTFSAQPQVTGTVTYLQRIALPEDAVVRVQLQDVSLMDAPADILGEQVFVTDGKQVPFSFAVSYSQSAIEENHRYSISARITDGEGKLLFINDTLVPVITDENATSEVELILVRVGS
;
A
#
# COMPACT_ATOMS: atom_id res chain seq x y z
N MET A 1 41.14 54.47 21.90
CA MET A 1 40.68 55.51 22.84
C MET A 1 40.66 54.90 24.24
N ARG A 2 41.55 55.39 25.13
CA ARG A 2 41.62 55.20 26.62
C ARG A 2 41.55 53.75 27.17
N SER A 3 42.67 53.06 27.44
CA SER A 3 43.54 53.12 28.64
C SER A 3 42.85 52.76 29.97
N LYS A 4 43.25 51.67 30.64
CA LYS A 4 44.18 51.63 31.81
C LYS A 4 44.44 50.18 32.32
N ILE A 5 45.71 49.74 32.48
CA ILE A 5 46.52 49.48 33.73
C ILE A 5 45.90 48.34 34.61
N THR A 6 46.54 47.25 35.10
CA THR A 6 47.79 47.01 35.89
C THR A 6 47.86 45.47 36.12
N ALA A 7 48.89 44.70 35.74
CA ALA A 7 50.18 44.39 36.37
C ALA A 7 50.18 43.54 37.68
N VAL A 8 50.99 42.45 37.62
CA VAL A 8 51.77 41.77 38.69
C VAL A 8 51.05 40.72 39.59
N CYS A 9 51.49 39.45 39.56
CA CYS A 9 52.40 38.89 40.58
C CYS A 9 52.76 37.40 40.36
N LEU A 10 53.97 37.09 40.79
CA LEU A 10 54.80 35.88 40.70
C LEU A 10 54.57 34.94 41.90
N MET A 11 54.58 33.61 41.71
CA MET A 11 55.32 32.59 42.53
C MET A 11 54.71 31.16 42.43
N LEU A 12 55.39 30.28 41.69
CA LEU A 12 56.11 29.05 42.11
C LEU A 12 55.59 28.15 43.27
N ILE A 13 55.73 26.81 43.05
CA ILE A 13 55.89 25.65 44.00
C ILE A 13 54.60 24.85 44.31
N VAL A 14 54.45 23.50 44.39
CA VAL A 14 55.15 22.23 44.01
C VAL A 14 54.21 21.06 44.45
N SER A 15 54.13 19.95 43.67
CA SER A 15 53.72 18.55 44.05
C SER A 15 52.31 18.28 44.64
N LEU A 16 51.67 17.11 44.64
CA LEU A 16 51.98 15.70 44.36
C LEU A 16 50.63 14.92 44.13
N VAL A 17 50.62 13.99 43.15
CA VAL A 17 49.86 12.72 43.03
C VAL A 17 48.41 12.58 43.56
N GLY A 18 47.51 12.18 42.66
CA GLY A 18 46.26 11.49 42.98
C GLY A 18 45.68 10.78 41.75
N ALA A 19 45.90 9.47 41.63
CA ALA A 19 45.29 8.61 40.61
C ALA A 19 43.81 8.39 40.92
N THR A 20 42.94 8.31 39.89
CA THR A 20 41.92 7.26 39.66
C THR A 20 40.83 7.73 38.69
N GLY A 21 40.39 6.81 37.82
CA GLY A 21 39.08 6.88 37.15
C GLY A 21 39.10 7.36 35.70
N ILE A 22 39.40 6.45 34.76
CA ILE A 22 38.97 6.61 33.37
C ILE A 22 37.48 6.27 33.35
N LEU A 23 36.64 7.29 33.21
CA LEU A 23 35.22 7.13 32.94
C LEU A 23 35.10 6.67 31.48
N MET A 24 34.76 5.41 31.27
CA MET A 24 34.31 4.94 29.95
C MET A 24 32.96 5.60 29.70
N ALA A 25 32.89 6.52 28.74
CA ALA A 25 31.62 6.93 28.17
C ALA A 25 31.02 5.70 27.49
N GLN A 26 29.92 5.18 28.04
CA GLN A 26 29.07 4.22 27.34
C GLN A 26 28.43 4.97 26.18
N ASP A 27 28.87 4.62 24.98
CA ASP A 27 28.20 4.94 23.74
C ASP A 27 26.82 4.26 23.80
N ALA A 28 25.80 5.05 24.15
CA ALA A 28 24.42 4.60 24.08
C ALA A 28 24.11 4.46 22.59
N THR A 29 24.06 3.21 22.14
CA THR A 29 23.51 2.86 20.83
C THR A 29 22.02 3.17 20.89
N GLU A 30 21.66 4.39 20.50
CA GLU A 30 20.28 4.73 20.16
C GLU A 30 19.86 3.80 19.02
N THR A 31 18.91 2.91 19.29
CA THR A 31 18.21 2.18 18.24
C THR A 31 17.63 3.21 17.28
N PRO A 32 17.97 3.20 15.99
CA PRO A 32 17.35 4.13 15.06
C PRO A 32 15.84 3.90 15.11
N THR A 33 15.10 4.95 15.48
CA THR A 33 13.66 5.03 15.26
C THR A 33 13.42 4.68 13.79
N PRO A 34 12.53 3.73 13.44
CA PRO A 34 12.22 3.47 12.06
C PRO A 34 11.72 4.78 11.45
N GLU A 35 12.49 5.31 10.51
CA GLU A 35 12.08 6.43 9.67
C GLU A 35 10.76 6.02 9.00
N PRO A 36 9.71 6.87 9.01
CA PRO A 36 8.45 6.51 8.38
C PRO A 36 8.74 6.13 6.92
N GLU A 37 8.50 4.87 6.59
CA GLU A 37 8.63 4.39 5.21
C GLU A 37 7.57 5.14 4.39
N MET A 38 8.02 6.05 3.52
CA MET A 38 7.11 6.75 2.63
C MET A 38 6.35 5.71 1.79
N PRO A 39 5.05 5.95 1.52
CA PRO A 39 4.28 5.04 0.70
C PRO A 39 4.98 4.86 -0.65
N THR A 40 5.07 3.60 -1.09
CA THR A 40 5.55 3.30 -2.43
C THR A 40 4.41 3.53 -3.42
N LEU A 41 4.75 4.02 -4.62
CA LEU A 41 3.74 4.21 -5.67
C LEU A 41 3.14 2.86 -6.11
N VAL A 42 3.99 1.83 -6.18
CA VAL A 42 3.71 0.49 -6.73
C VAL A 42 3.14 -0.44 -5.66
N GLY A 43 2.16 -1.27 -6.04
CA GLY A 43 1.55 -2.25 -5.13
C GLY A 43 0.56 -1.65 -4.13
N VAL A 44 0.27 -0.36 -4.26
CA VAL A 44 -0.77 0.35 -3.50
C VAL A 44 -1.95 0.64 -4.41
N THR A 45 -3.16 0.38 -3.90
CA THR A 45 -4.40 0.81 -4.55
C THR A 45 -4.73 2.21 -4.07
N TRP A 46 -4.54 3.19 -4.95
CA TRP A 46 -4.80 4.61 -4.71
C TRP A 46 -6.24 4.94 -5.06
N GLN A 47 -6.96 5.59 -4.16
CA GLN A 47 -8.36 5.98 -4.28
C GLN A 47 -8.47 7.48 -4.52
N TRP A 48 -9.15 7.90 -5.59
CA TRP A 48 -9.26 9.32 -5.95
C TRP A 48 -10.28 10.03 -5.07
N GLU A 49 -9.84 11.04 -4.32
CA GLU A 49 -10.65 11.78 -3.35
C GLU A 49 -11.07 13.15 -3.86
N TYR A 50 -10.11 13.90 -4.44
CA TYR A 50 -10.31 15.29 -4.84
C TYR A 50 -9.62 15.61 -6.16
N PHE A 51 -10.20 16.57 -6.86
CA PHE A 51 -9.57 17.27 -7.97
C PHE A 51 -9.58 18.76 -7.72
N ALA A 52 -8.44 19.42 -7.86
CA ALA A 52 -8.32 20.86 -7.72
C ALA A 52 -7.61 21.47 -8.94
N ASP A 53 -8.17 22.51 -9.51
CA ASP A 53 -7.56 23.33 -10.57
C ASP A 53 -7.43 24.80 -10.13
N ALA A 54 -7.03 25.69 -11.06
CA ALA A 54 -6.89 27.13 -10.79
C ALA A 54 -8.16 27.82 -10.25
N MET A 55 -9.33 27.23 -10.51
CA MET A 55 -10.64 27.84 -10.34
C MET A 55 -11.44 27.20 -9.21
N GLN A 56 -11.33 25.89 -9.04
CA GLN A 56 -12.20 25.13 -8.15
C GLN A 56 -11.52 23.87 -7.61
N GLU A 57 -11.99 23.45 -6.43
CA GLU A 57 -11.81 22.12 -5.87
C GLU A 57 -13.13 21.33 -5.93
N THR A 58 -13.05 20.06 -6.31
CA THR A 58 -14.17 19.15 -6.51
C THR A 58 -13.91 17.85 -5.75
N GLU A 59 -14.87 17.47 -4.91
CA GLU A 59 -14.89 16.18 -4.20
C GLU A 59 -15.47 15.08 -5.10
N VAL A 60 -14.87 13.89 -5.06
CA VAL A 60 -15.32 12.73 -5.84
C VAL A 60 -16.53 12.08 -5.13
N PRO A 61 -17.71 11.93 -5.77
CA PRO A 61 -18.93 11.48 -5.07
C PRO A 61 -18.92 10.05 -4.52
N THR A 62 -18.14 9.14 -5.13
CA THR A 62 -17.98 7.74 -4.71
C THR A 62 -16.53 7.29 -4.82
N PRO A 63 -15.61 7.82 -3.98
CA PRO A 63 -14.17 7.56 -4.11
C PRO A 63 -13.78 6.08 -4.28
N PRO A 64 -14.39 5.10 -3.57
CA PRO A 64 -14.08 3.68 -3.75
C PRO A 64 -14.34 3.10 -5.15
N ASP A 65 -15.06 3.83 -6.01
CA ASP A 65 -15.27 3.45 -7.40
C ASP A 65 -14.25 4.07 -8.37
N TYR A 66 -13.33 4.91 -7.87
CA TYR A 66 -12.27 5.54 -8.66
C TYR A 66 -10.91 5.19 -8.06
N THR A 67 -10.29 4.12 -8.58
CA THR A 67 -9.01 3.62 -8.06
C THR A 67 -7.98 3.40 -9.15
N ILE A 68 -6.71 3.48 -8.79
CA ILE A 68 -5.57 3.13 -9.64
C ILE A 68 -4.52 2.36 -8.84
N THR A 69 -4.01 1.27 -9.43
CA THR A 69 -2.94 0.45 -8.86
C THR A 69 -1.82 0.33 -9.88
N PHE A 70 -0.63 0.82 -9.53
CA PHE A 70 0.58 0.72 -10.33
C PHE A 70 1.31 -0.60 -10.02
N THR A 71 1.79 -1.29 -11.05
CA THR A 71 2.50 -2.59 -10.94
C THR A 71 4.00 -2.42 -11.22
N ASP A 72 4.83 -3.30 -10.71
CA ASP A 72 6.27 -3.35 -11.01
C ASP A 72 6.60 -3.64 -12.49
N GLU A 73 5.62 -4.06 -13.29
CA GLU A 73 5.74 -4.31 -14.73
C GLU A 73 5.45 -3.08 -15.61
N GLU A 74 5.53 -1.85 -15.09
CA GLU A 74 5.23 -0.59 -15.81
C GLU A 74 3.80 -0.54 -16.40
N THR A 75 2.89 -1.35 -15.84
CA THR A 75 1.45 -1.33 -16.14
C THR A 75 0.64 -0.78 -14.97
N PHE A 76 -0.59 -0.34 -15.26
CA PHE A 76 -1.55 -0.03 -14.21
C PHE A 76 -2.91 -0.64 -14.52
N GLN A 77 -3.65 -0.89 -13.45
CA GLN A 77 -5.06 -1.24 -13.48
C GLN A 77 -5.83 -0.16 -12.74
N ALA A 78 -6.93 0.29 -13.31
CA ALA A 78 -7.77 1.30 -12.68
C ALA A 78 -9.25 0.93 -12.77
N LYS A 79 -10.01 1.36 -11.78
CA LYS A 79 -11.46 1.33 -11.77
C LYS A 79 -11.93 2.77 -11.95
N ALA A 80 -12.76 3.01 -12.95
CA ALA A 80 -13.36 4.29 -13.29
C ALA A 80 -14.88 4.11 -13.19
N ASP A 81 -15.41 4.34 -12.00
CA ASP A 81 -16.77 3.97 -11.63
C ASP A 81 -17.02 2.46 -11.82
N CYS A 82 -17.94 2.08 -12.70
CA CYS A 82 -18.23 0.70 -13.03
C CYS A 82 -17.31 0.11 -14.12
N ASN A 83 -16.45 0.92 -14.72
CA ASN A 83 -15.58 0.51 -15.82
C ASN A 83 -14.17 0.18 -15.33
N HIS A 84 -13.52 -0.78 -15.98
CA HIS A 84 -12.12 -1.11 -15.73
C HIS A 84 -11.25 -0.58 -16.87
N VAL A 85 -10.11 0.02 -16.50
CA VAL A 85 -9.13 0.62 -17.39
C VAL A 85 -7.80 -0.10 -17.19
N LEU A 86 -7.15 -0.46 -18.29
CA LEU A 86 -5.78 -0.96 -18.29
C LEU A 86 -4.89 0.06 -18.99
N GLY A 87 -3.64 0.19 -18.58
CA GLY A 87 -2.70 1.07 -19.26
C GLY A 87 -1.25 0.84 -18.85
N THR A 88 -0.38 1.72 -19.31
CA THR A 88 1.04 1.71 -19.01
C THR A 88 1.45 3.00 -18.33
N TYR A 89 2.52 2.98 -17.55
CA TYR A 89 3.07 4.17 -16.94
C TYR A 89 4.60 4.12 -16.92
N THR A 90 5.23 5.28 -16.85
CA THR A 90 6.69 5.42 -16.66
C THR A 90 6.96 6.40 -15.55
N VAL A 91 7.97 6.15 -14.73
CA VAL A 91 8.39 7.03 -13.63
C VAL A 91 9.87 7.35 -13.75
N ASP A 92 10.21 8.62 -13.51
CA ASP A 92 11.57 9.06 -13.19
C ASP A 92 11.57 9.53 -11.74
N GLU A 93 12.10 8.70 -10.85
CA GLU A 93 12.12 8.93 -9.40
C GLU A 93 13.06 10.07 -9.00
N ASP A 94 14.12 10.35 -9.77
CA ASP A 94 15.05 11.44 -9.47
C ASP A 94 14.43 12.80 -9.80
N ALA A 95 13.55 12.83 -10.81
CA ALA A 95 12.85 14.04 -11.27
C ALA A 95 11.42 14.17 -10.74
N ASN A 96 10.91 13.18 -9.99
CA ASN A 96 9.51 13.07 -9.58
C ASN A 96 8.51 13.20 -10.74
N THR A 97 8.87 12.71 -11.92
CA THR A 97 8.00 12.77 -13.08
C THR A 97 7.34 11.43 -13.34
N ILE A 98 6.11 11.49 -13.82
CA ILE A 98 5.32 10.31 -14.19
C ILE A 98 4.64 10.60 -15.53
N SER A 99 4.51 9.58 -16.37
CA SER A 99 3.63 9.61 -17.53
C SER A 99 2.69 8.42 -17.44
N ILE A 100 1.39 8.67 -17.55
CA ILE A 100 0.35 7.64 -17.50
C ILE A 100 -0.32 7.63 -18.87
N LEU A 101 -0.38 6.45 -19.49
CA LEU A 101 -1.05 6.25 -20.76
C LEU A 101 -2.21 5.27 -20.58
N PRO A 102 -3.45 5.78 -20.39
CA PRO A 102 -4.63 4.95 -20.38
C PRO A 102 -4.82 4.21 -21.70
N GLY A 103 -5.10 2.92 -21.58
CA GLY A 103 -5.37 2.01 -22.69
C GLY A 103 -6.86 1.67 -22.77
N PRO A 104 -7.21 0.40 -23.08
CA PRO A 104 -8.60 0.02 -23.24
C PRO A 104 -9.39 0.14 -21.94
N MET A 105 -10.64 0.56 -22.09
CA MET A 105 -11.63 0.62 -21.02
C MET A 105 -12.87 -0.17 -21.42
N THR A 106 -13.53 -0.81 -20.45
CA THR A 106 -14.85 -1.39 -20.68
C THR A 106 -15.88 -0.31 -21.06
N LEU A 107 -16.98 -0.69 -21.72
CA LEU A 107 -18.02 0.25 -22.15
C LEU A 107 -19.35 0.00 -21.44
N ALA A 108 -19.30 -0.19 -20.13
CA ALA A 108 -20.49 -0.30 -19.30
C ALA A 108 -21.09 1.10 -19.08
N LEU A 109 -22.42 1.16 -19.07
CA LEU A 109 -23.15 2.36 -18.66
C LEU A 109 -23.19 2.39 -17.14
N CYS A 110 -22.43 3.31 -16.54
CA CYS A 110 -22.39 3.41 -15.09
C CYS A 110 -23.65 4.07 -14.51
N PRO A 111 -24.08 3.67 -13.30
CA PRO A 111 -25.20 4.29 -12.62
C PRO A 111 -24.89 5.74 -12.24
N GLY A 112 -25.93 6.58 -12.14
CA GLY A 112 -25.78 7.96 -11.64
C GLY A 112 -24.96 8.88 -12.56
N GLU A 113 -24.47 9.98 -12.00
CA GLU A 113 -23.45 10.80 -12.64
C GLU A 113 -22.08 10.18 -12.36
N SER A 114 -21.39 9.82 -13.44
CA SER A 114 -20.09 9.14 -13.40
C SER A 114 -18.99 10.10 -13.78
N PHE A 115 -17.92 10.14 -12.98
CA PHE A 115 -16.69 10.90 -13.26
C PHE A 115 -15.67 10.02 -14.01
N GLY A 116 -16.07 8.86 -14.55
CA GLY A 116 -15.14 7.88 -15.11
C GLY A 116 -14.33 8.40 -16.30
N ASN A 117 -14.93 9.20 -17.18
CA ASN A 117 -14.19 9.82 -18.29
C ASN A 117 -13.25 10.93 -17.79
N ASP A 118 -13.70 11.75 -16.84
CA ASP A 118 -12.89 12.82 -16.27
C ASP A 118 -11.66 12.22 -15.56
N PHE A 119 -11.86 11.17 -14.75
CA PHE A 119 -10.79 10.42 -14.10
C PHE A 119 -9.70 9.97 -15.09
N VAL A 120 -10.09 9.32 -16.19
CA VAL A 120 -9.15 8.81 -17.20
C VAL A 120 -8.48 9.96 -17.96
N ASN A 121 -9.20 11.03 -18.27
CA ASN A 121 -8.63 12.20 -18.95
C ASN A 121 -7.59 12.91 -18.07
N HIS A 122 -7.90 13.12 -16.79
CA HIS A 122 -6.97 13.74 -15.86
C HIS A 122 -5.71 12.89 -15.67
N LEU A 123 -5.85 11.56 -15.53
CA LEU A 123 -4.70 10.66 -15.46
C LEU A 123 -3.76 10.82 -16.67
N ALA A 124 -4.31 11.01 -17.87
CA ALA A 124 -3.53 11.18 -19.10
C ALA A 124 -2.77 12.52 -19.18
N GLU A 125 -3.13 13.50 -18.36
CA GLU A 125 -2.53 14.84 -18.35
C GLU A 125 -1.41 15.01 -17.30
N VAL A 126 -1.31 14.07 -16.35
CA VAL A 126 -0.35 14.11 -15.25
C VAL A 126 1.08 14.05 -15.78
N VAL A 127 1.96 14.86 -15.19
CA VAL A 127 3.41 14.89 -15.48
C VAL A 127 4.29 14.76 -14.24
N THR A 128 3.73 15.03 -13.06
CA THR A 128 4.46 15.02 -11.79
C THR A 128 3.68 14.21 -10.77
N TYR A 129 4.39 13.52 -9.89
CA TYR A 129 3.81 12.87 -8.73
C TYR A 129 4.56 13.27 -7.46
N SER A 130 3.85 13.30 -6.35
CA SER A 130 4.42 13.53 -5.04
C SER A 130 3.59 12.87 -3.95
N PHE A 131 4.16 12.75 -2.75
CA PHE A 131 3.46 12.24 -1.57
C PHE A 131 3.36 13.35 -0.52
N THR A 132 2.20 13.46 0.12
CA THR A 132 1.99 14.37 1.25
C THR A 132 2.51 13.77 2.56
N GLU A 133 2.58 14.58 3.63
CA GLU A 133 2.92 14.11 4.97
C GLU A 133 1.89 13.09 5.53
N ASP A 134 0.66 13.13 5.01
CA ASP A 134 -0.44 12.23 5.38
C ASP A 134 -0.51 10.96 4.50
N ASN A 135 0.56 10.67 3.74
CA ASN A 135 0.67 9.52 2.82
C ASN A 135 -0.37 9.54 1.68
N GLU A 136 -0.84 10.71 1.28
CA GLU A 136 -1.65 10.85 0.07
C GLU A 136 -0.76 10.97 -1.16
N LEU A 137 -1.19 10.39 -2.27
CA LEU A 137 -0.54 10.56 -3.57
C LEU A 137 -1.17 11.77 -4.27
N LEU A 138 -0.32 12.70 -4.69
CA LEU A 138 -0.70 13.78 -5.59
C LEU A 138 -0.22 13.45 -6.99
N LEU A 139 -1.14 13.50 -7.96
CA LEU A 139 -0.82 13.45 -9.39
C LEU A 139 -1.14 14.80 -10.01
N GLU A 140 -0.12 15.46 -10.53
CA GLU A 140 -0.16 16.87 -10.93
C GLU A 140 0.02 17.02 -12.44
N ALA A 141 -0.93 17.72 -13.08
CA ALA A 141 -0.83 18.15 -14.46
C ALA A 141 -0.06 19.49 -14.57
N PRO A 142 0.48 19.85 -15.75
CA PRO A 142 1.21 21.10 -15.92
C PRO A 142 0.32 22.34 -15.70
N VAL A 143 0.88 23.40 -15.13
CA VAL A 143 0.35 24.80 -15.20
C VAL A 143 -1.14 24.92 -14.85
N ASP A 144 -1.47 24.84 -13.56
CA ASP A 144 -2.83 25.02 -13.01
C ASP A 144 -3.94 24.17 -13.67
N THR A 145 -3.59 23.17 -14.49
CA THR A 145 -4.52 22.26 -15.20
C THR A 145 -5.26 21.37 -14.21
N GLY A 146 -4.56 20.92 -13.17
CA GLY A 146 -5.18 20.27 -12.04
C GLY A 146 -4.25 19.37 -11.26
N THR A 147 -4.63 19.12 -10.02
CA THR A 147 -4.03 18.16 -9.12
C THR A 147 -5.11 17.16 -8.71
N MET A 148 -4.80 15.88 -8.86
CA MET A 148 -5.61 14.78 -8.35
C MET A 148 -5.02 14.31 -7.02
N THR A 149 -5.81 14.33 -5.96
CA THR A 149 -5.42 13.84 -4.64
C THR A 149 -5.98 12.44 -4.42
N PHE A 150 -5.12 11.52 -4.00
CA PHE A 150 -5.48 10.14 -3.75
C PHE A 150 -5.11 9.70 -2.34
N SER A 151 -6.01 8.95 -1.69
CA SER A 151 -5.72 8.24 -0.46
C SER A 151 -5.27 6.81 -0.75
N ALA A 152 -4.39 6.26 0.07
CA ALA A 152 -4.04 4.84 -0.02
C ALA A 152 -5.16 3.99 0.59
N GLN A 153 -5.68 3.00 -0.16
CA GLN A 153 -6.58 2.03 0.45
C GLN A 153 -5.83 1.15 1.46
N PRO A 154 -6.43 0.88 2.63
CA PRO A 154 -5.88 -0.09 3.56
C PRO A 154 -5.84 -1.48 2.93
N GLN A 155 -4.92 -2.31 3.41
CA GLN A 155 -4.69 -3.64 2.85
C GLN A 155 -4.52 -4.68 3.94
N VAL A 156 -4.98 -5.90 3.67
CA VAL A 156 -4.57 -7.09 4.40
C VAL A 156 -3.45 -7.76 3.61
N THR A 157 -2.26 -7.81 4.19
CA THR A 157 -1.06 -8.39 3.57
C THR A 157 -0.76 -9.76 4.17
N GLY A 158 0.13 -10.51 3.51
CA GLY A 158 0.57 -11.77 4.07
C GLY A 158 1.25 -12.68 3.09
N THR A 159 1.38 -13.94 3.49
CA THR A 159 1.91 -15.00 2.63
C THR A 159 0.96 -16.19 2.55
N VAL A 160 0.92 -16.81 1.38
CA VAL A 160 0.25 -18.09 1.13
C VAL A 160 1.29 -19.19 1.04
N THR A 161 1.16 -20.22 1.86
CA THR A 161 2.05 -21.38 1.92
C THR A 161 1.27 -22.69 2.04
N TYR A 162 1.94 -23.83 1.85
CA TYR A 162 1.41 -25.16 2.18
C TYR A 162 2.56 -26.11 2.57
N LEU A 163 2.25 -27.13 3.38
CA LEU A 163 3.28 -27.98 4.02
C LEU A 163 3.77 -29.15 3.16
N GLN A 164 3.02 -29.54 2.14
CA GLN A 164 3.33 -30.68 1.28
C GLN A 164 4.48 -30.34 0.33
N ARG A 165 5.41 -31.28 0.11
CA ARG A 165 6.51 -31.13 -0.86
C ARG A 165 6.06 -31.49 -2.28
N ILE A 166 5.06 -30.79 -2.78
CA ILE A 166 4.48 -30.99 -4.11
C ILE A 166 4.65 -29.69 -4.88
N ALA A 167 5.11 -29.77 -6.12
CA ALA A 167 5.19 -28.60 -6.99
C ALA A 167 3.79 -28.22 -7.49
N LEU A 168 3.49 -26.92 -7.50
CA LEU A 168 2.32 -26.42 -8.21
C LEU A 168 2.50 -26.55 -9.73
N PRO A 169 1.41 -26.80 -10.47
CA PRO A 169 1.37 -26.54 -11.91
C PRO A 169 1.82 -25.11 -12.23
N GLU A 170 2.41 -24.91 -13.41
CA GLU A 170 2.87 -23.58 -13.85
C GLU A 170 1.71 -22.60 -14.09
N ASP A 171 0.54 -23.13 -14.46
CA ASP A 171 -0.71 -22.42 -14.69
C ASP A 171 -1.58 -22.30 -13.44
N ALA A 172 -1.04 -22.61 -12.25
CA ALA A 172 -1.80 -22.51 -11.02
C ALA A 172 -2.19 -21.05 -10.74
N VAL A 173 -3.42 -20.86 -10.25
CA VAL A 173 -3.97 -19.54 -9.94
C VAL A 173 -4.19 -19.45 -8.45
N VAL A 174 -3.60 -18.43 -7.82
CA VAL A 174 -3.85 -18.07 -6.43
C VAL A 174 -4.94 -17.02 -6.40
N ARG A 175 -5.95 -17.23 -5.56
CA ARG A 175 -7.01 -16.26 -5.28
C ARG A 175 -7.09 -16.04 -3.78
N VAL A 176 -6.91 -14.80 -3.36
CA VAL A 176 -7.03 -14.37 -1.96
C VAL A 176 -8.19 -13.39 -1.86
N GLN A 177 -9.09 -13.59 -0.90
CA GLN A 177 -10.32 -12.82 -0.74
C GLN A 177 -10.46 -12.34 0.70
N LEU A 178 -10.69 -11.05 0.88
CA LEU A 178 -11.17 -10.48 2.13
C LEU A 178 -12.70 -10.53 2.13
N GLN A 179 -13.27 -11.08 3.21
CA GLN A 179 -14.69 -11.40 3.26
C GLN A 179 -15.33 -10.94 4.58
N ASP A 180 -16.55 -10.41 4.49
CA ASP A 180 -17.42 -10.19 5.64
C ASP A 180 -18.16 -11.49 6.00
N VAL A 181 -17.86 -12.02 7.19
CA VAL A 181 -18.40 -13.28 7.73
C VAL A 181 -19.27 -13.03 8.98
N SER A 182 -19.87 -11.85 9.05
CA SER A 182 -20.74 -11.45 10.16
C SER A 182 -22.05 -12.23 10.17
N LEU A 183 -22.61 -12.47 8.99
CA LEU A 183 -23.85 -13.23 8.81
C LEU A 183 -23.57 -14.72 8.82
N MET A 184 -24.34 -15.44 9.63
CA MET A 184 -24.37 -16.90 9.59
C MET A 184 -25.30 -17.36 8.46
N ASP A 185 -24.93 -18.43 7.77
CA ASP A 185 -25.75 -19.09 6.73
C ASP A 185 -26.07 -18.22 5.49
N ALA A 186 -25.28 -17.16 5.25
CA ALA A 186 -25.32 -16.36 4.03
C ALA A 186 -23.99 -16.47 3.28
N PRO A 187 -23.97 -16.31 1.94
CA PRO A 187 -22.73 -16.07 1.21
C PRO A 187 -22.02 -14.86 1.81
N ALA A 188 -20.72 -14.99 2.05
CA ALA A 188 -19.90 -13.89 2.56
C ALA A 188 -19.71 -12.83 1.47
N ASP A 189 -19.88 -11.56 1.84
CA ASP A 189 -19.61 -10.44 0.94
C ASP A 189 -18.10 -10.30 0.76
N ILE A 190 -17.65 -10.11 -0.49
CA ILE A 190 -16.23 -9.95 -0.83
C ILE A 190 -15.93 -8.45 -0.84
N LEU A 191 -15.03 -8.03 0.05
CA LEU A 191 -14.63 -6.62 0.19
C LEU A 191 -13.38 -6.27 -0.61
N GLY A 192 -12.57 -7.28 -0.92
CA GLY A 192 -11.35 -7.16 -1.68
C GLY A 192 -10.91 -8.51 -2.19
N GLU A 193 -10.26 -8.53 -3.35
CA GLU A 193 -9.75 -9.74 -3.96
C GLU A 193 -8.43 -9.47 -4.68
N GLN A 194 -7.50 -10.42 -4.54
CA GLN A 194 -6.31 -10.49 -5.38
C GLN A 194 -6.27 -11.84 -6.08
N VAL A 195 -6.02 -11.82 -7.39
CA VAL A 195 -5.86 -13.02 -8.23
C VAL A 195 -4.58 -12.90 -9.03
N PHE A 196 -3.74 -13.93 -8.99
CA PHE A 196 -2.53 -13.99 -9.81
C PHE A 196 -2.20 -15.42 -10.23
N VAL A 197 -1.58 -15.56 -11.39
CA VAL A 197 -1.00 -16.82 -11.88
C VAL A 197 0.37 -17.00 -11.24
N THR A 198 0.72 -18.23 -10.88
CA THR A 198 2.02 -18.50 -10.24
C THR A 198 3.18 -18.42 -11.23
N ASP A 199 2.95 -18.64 -12.53
CA ASP A 199 3.97 -18.64 -13.59
C ASP A 199 5.20 -19.47 -13.22
N GLY A 200 4.95 -20.65 -12.65
CA GLY A 200 5.98 -21.58 -12.19
C GLY A 200 6.67 -21.20 -10.87
N LYS A 201 6.41 -20.02 -10.31
CA LYS A 201 6.83 -19.66 -8.94
C LYS A 201 6.22 -20.64 -7.94
N GLN A 202 6.91 -20.86 -6.83
CA GLN A 202 6.48 -21.77 -5.76
C GLN A 202 6.31 -21.01 -4.45
N VAL A 203 5.57 -21.61 -3.51
CA VAL A 203 5.35 -21.03 -2.18
C VAL A 203 6.66 -20.70 -1.45
N PRO A 204 6.66 -19.67 -0.58
CA PRO A 204 5.53 -18.81 -0.23
C PRO A 204 5.22 -17.75 -1.30
N PHE A 205 3.94 -17.44 -1.48
CA PHE A 205 3.50 -16.31 -2.31
C PHE A 205 3.05 -15.15 -1.43
N SER A 206 3.63 -13.97 -1.63
CA SER A 206 3.15 -12.77 -0.98
C SER A 206 1.84 -12.30 -1.63
N PHE A 207 0.94 -11.75 -0.82
CA PHE A 207 -0.30 -11.15 -1.28
C PHE A 207 -0.55 -9.83 -0.55
N ALA A 208 -1.37 -8.99 -1.17
CA ALA A 208 -1.86 -7.74 -0.61
C ALA A 208 -3.29 -7.49 -1.14
N VAL A 209 -4.28 -7.66 -0.27
CA VAL A 209 -5.69 -7.46 -0.62
C VAL A 209 -6.12 -6.09 -0.11
N SER A 210 -6.24 -5.13 -1.02
CA SER A 210 -6.78 -3.80 -0.72
C SER A 210 -8.29 -3.86 -0.49
N TYR A 211 -8.80 -2.98 0.38
CA TYR A 211 -10.23 -2.84 0.65
C TYR A 211 -10.60 -1.39 0.92
N SER A 212 -11.87 -1.04 0.71
CA SER A 212 -12.37 0.30 1.06
C SER A 212 -12.60 0.41 2.56
N GLN A 213 -11.98 1.40 3.22
CA GLN A 213 -12.16 1.62 4.66
C GLN A 213 -13.63 1.91 5.03
N SER A 214 -14.40 2.55 4.14
CA SER A 214 -15.83 2.82 4.37
C SER A 214 -16.71 1.57 4.30
N ALA A 215 -16.18 0.43 3.81
CA ALA A 215 -16.89 -0.84 3.82
C ALA A 215 -16.72 -1.61 5.15
N ILE A 216 -15.92 -1.10 6.08
CA ILE A 216 -15.66 -1.72 7.38
C ILE A 216 -16.61 -1.15 8.44
N GLU A 217 -17.33 -2.05 9.11
CA GLU A 217 -18.19 -1.79 10.26
C GLU A 217 -17.55 -2.42 11.50
N GLU A 218 -17.44 -1.66 12.60
CA GLU A 218 -16.72 -2.11 13.80
C GLU A 218 -17.33 -3.36 14.45
N ASN A 219 -18.64 -3.57 14.32
CA ASN A 219 -19.37 -4.70 14.90
C ASN A 219 -19.44 -5.92 13.96
N HIS A 220 -18.77 -5.87 12.81
CA HIS A 220 -18.69 -6.97 11.86
C HIS A 220 -17.44 -7.82 12.09
N ARG A 221 -17.42 -9.02 11.51
CA ARG A 221 -16.29 -9.95 11.55
C ARG A 221 -15.78 -10.15 10.13
N TYR A 222 -14.49 -9.89 9.95
CA TYR A 222 -13.83 -10.07 8.66
C TYR A 222 -12.87 -11.25 8.70
N SER A 223 -12.75 -11.94 7.58
CA SER A 223 -11.78 -13.03 7.42
C SER A 223 -11.12 -12.98 6.07
N ILE A 224 -9.88 -13.40 6.02
CA ILE A 224 -9.11 -13.58 4.79
C ILE A 224 -9.09 -15.07 4.44
N SER A 225 -9.38 -15.39 3.17
CA SER A 225 -9.31 -16.75 2.65
C SER A 225 -8.44 -16.82 1.41
N ALA A 226 -7.76 -17.94 1.21
CA ALA A 226 -6.94 -18.18 0.04
C ALA A 226 -7.20 -19.58 -0.51
N ARG A 227 -7.23 -19.66 -1.84
CA ARG A 227 -7.35 -20.91 -2.58
C ARG A 227 -6.39 -20.93 -3.76
N ILE A 228 -5.95 -22.12 -4.11
CA ILE A 228 -5.13 -22.37 -5.29
C ILE A 228 -5.86 -23.35 -6.19
N THR A 229 -6.07 -22.98 -7.45
CA THR A 229 -6.64 -23.82 -8.50
C THR A 229 -5.58 -24.13 -9.56
N ASP A 230 -5.77 -25.17 -10.37
CA ASP A 230 -5.06 -25.28 -11.65
C ASP A 230 -5.66 -24.33 -12.70
N GLY A 231 -5.08 -24.29 -13.91
CA GLY A 231 -5.55 -23.46 -15.01
C GLY A 231 -6.91 -23.87 -15.57
N GLU A 232 -7.40 -25.07 -15.23
CA GLU A 232 -8.76 -25.54 -15.55
C GLU A 232 -9.79 -25.18 -14.46
N GLY A 233 -9.35 -24.56 -13.36
CA GLY A 233 -10.19 -24.14 -12.24
C GLY A 233 -10.46 -25.23 -11.20
N LYS A 234 -9.78 -26.38 -11.26
CA LYS A 234 -9.89 -27.43 -10.24
C LYS A 234 -9.17 -26.99 -8.98
N LEU A 235 -9.88 -27.03 -7.85
CA LEU A 235 -9.34 -26.70 -6.55
C LEU A 235 -8.24 -27.69 -6.12
N LEU A 236 -7.05 -27.16 -5.82
CA LEU A 236 -5.90 -27.92 -5.36
C LEU A 236 -5.68 -27.74 -3.85
N PHE A 237 -5.75 -26.49 -3.40
CA PHE A 237 -5.47 -26.10 -2.02
C PHE A 237 -6.44 -25.01 -1.54
N ILE A 238 -6.76 -25.01 -0.25
CA ILE A 238 -7.60 -24.00 0.41
C ILE A 238 -7.23 -23.91 1.90
N ASN A 239 -7.42 -22.75 2.54
CA ASN A 239 -7.37 -22.69 4.00
C ASN A 239 -8.67 -23.27 4.58
N ASP A 240 -8.56 -24.19 5.52
CA ASP A 240 -9.72 -24.85 6.16
C ASP A 240 -10.08 -24.23 7.52
N THR A 241 -9.25 -23.30 8.01
CA THR A 241 -9.47 -22.53 9.23
C THR A 241 -9.87 -21.09 8.90
N LEU A 242 -10.74 -20.54 9.75
CA LEU A 242 -11.07 -19.13 9.72
C LEU A 242 -9.84 -18.32 10.17
N VAL A 243 -9.46 -17.33 9.38
CA VAL A 243 -8.37 -16.39 9.71
C VAL A 243 -8.99 -15.01 9.89
N PRO A 244 -9.34 -14.60 11.12
CA PRO A 244 -9.97 -13.31 11.38
C PRO A 244 -8.96 -12.17 11.23
N VAL A 245 -9.42 -11.04 10.69
CA VAL A 245 -8.62 -9.84 10.39
C VAL A 245 -9.43 -8.56 10.67
N ILE A 246 -8.75 -7.41 10.70
CA ILE A 246 -9.30 -6.04 10.80
C ILE A 246 -10.00 -5.74 12.13
N THR A 247 -11.08 -6.45 12.47
CA THR A 247 -11.90 -6.24 13.67
C THR A 247 -11.70 -7.32 14.74
N ASP A 248 -10.68 -8.18 14.56
CA ASP A 248 -10.25 -9.11 15.60
C ASP A 248 -9.56 -8.38 16.76
N GLU A 249 -9.32 -9.08 17.87
CA GLU A 249 -8.76 -8.48 19.09
C GLU A 249 -7.41 -7.78 18.87
N ASN A 250 -6.64 -8.16 17.84
CA ASN A 250 -5.34 -7.57 17.54
C ASN A 250 -5.37 -6.57 16.38
N ALA A 251 -6.54 -6.28 15.80
CA ALA A 251 -6.68 -5.48 14.57
C ALA A 251 -5.71 -5.94 13.47
N THR A 252 -5.71 -7.25 13.20
CA THR A 252 -4.74 -7.93 12.34
C THR A 252 -4.84 -7.45 10.89
N SER A 253 -3.73 -6.97 10.34
CA SER A 253 -3.60 -6.58 8.93
C SER A 253 -2.52 -7.36 8.16
N GLU A 254 -1.74 -8.21 8.84
CA GLU A 254 -0.73 -9.08 8.23
C GLU A 254 -0.91 -10.52 8.72
N VAL A 255 -0.92 -11.50 7.80
CA VAL A 255 -1.17 -12.91 8.14
C VAL A 255 -0.28 -13.91 7.40
N GLU A 256 -0.14 -15.10 7.96
CA GLU A 256 0.38 -16.27 7.25
C GLU A 256 -0.76 -17.27 7.00
N LEU A 257 -1.05 -17.56 5.74
CA LEU A 257 -2.07 -18.51 5.32
C LEU A 257 -1.44 -19.85 4.97
N ILE A 258 -1.66 -20.84 5.83
CA ILE A 258 -1.24 -22.22 5.61
C ILE A 258 -2.41 -22.99 4.99
N LEU A 259 -2.27 -23.33 3.71
CA LEU A 259 -3.29 -24.04 2.96
C LEU A 259 -3.16 -25.55 3.11
N VAL A 260 -4.31 -26.23 3.08
CA VAL A 260 -4.41 -27.68 3.04
C VAL A 260 -4.81 -28.15 1.66
N ARG A 261 -4.30 -29.32 1.27
CA ARG A 261 -4.65 -29.95 0.00
C ARG A 261 -6.08 -30.48 0.08
N VAL A 262 -6.88 -30.24 -0.95
CA VAL A 262 -8.20 -30.85 -1.05
C VAL A 262 -8.05 -32.36 -1.27
N GLY A 263 -8.66 -33.14 -0.38
CA GLY A 263 -8.69 -34.60 -0.50
C GLY A 263 -9.47 -35.00 -1.75
N SER A 264 -8.86 -35.85 -2.58
CA SER A 264 -9.53 -36.58 -3.67
C SER A 264 -10.36 -37.74 -3.15
#